data_AF-S9U1R5-F1
#
_entry.id   AF-S9U1R5-F1
#
_cell.length_a   1.000
_cell.length_b   1.000
_cell.length_c   1.000
_cell.angle_alpha   90.00
_cell.angle_beta   90.00
_cell.angle_gamma   90.00
#
_symmetry.space_group_name_H-M   'P 1'
#
loop_
_entity.id
_entity.type
_entity.pdbx_description
1 polymer ?
#
loop_
_entity_poly.entity_id
_entity_poly.type
_entity_poly.pdbx_seq_one_letter_code
_entity_poly.pdbx_strand_id
1 'polypeptide(L)'
;MSSGALGRGSFHSVVAGVRPNRIPTYYNSAYELIQLHKAHQEVVRNFYVRDKVFDNKFPGTALVNGIFKMVPNKRQNFHNRELMESIRRRTIWIHRIKQQRDINNAILSDASKCMSEAELEARFSYKTADSAAYFKPASYKGANSCPNFWQHSTERHVIPAARWRRVPELGGITRVEGALAEQASGY
;
A
#
# COMPACT_ATOMS: atom_id res chain seq x y z
N MET A 1 27.40 -8.66 -13.52
CA MET A 1 26.58 -7.72 -12.72
C MET A 1 27.31 -7.43 -11.42
N SER A 2 27.52 -6.16 -11.06
CA SER A 2 28.03 -5.81 -9.75
C SER A 2 27.00 -6.12 -8.65
N SER A 3 27.42 -6.76 -7.56
CA SER A 3 26.59 -7.21 -6.42
C SER A 3 26.02 -6.08 -5.54
N GLY A 4 26.16 -4.82 -5.94
CA GLY A 4 25.73 -3.65 -5.16
C GLY A 4 24.24 -3.65 -4.78
N ALA A 5 23.39 -4.32 -5.59
CA ALA A 5 21.95 -4.42 -5.34
C ALA A 5 21.56 -5.16 -4.05
N LEU A 6 22.45 -6.02 -3.52
CA LEU A 6 22.19 -6.81 -2.32
C LEU A 6 22.60 -6.09 -1.01
N GLY A 7 23.17 -4.88 -1.09
CA GLY A 7 23.53 -4.09 0.10
C GLY A 7 24.85 -4.49 0.77
N ARG A 8 25.63 -5.42 0.20
CA ARG A 8 26.93 -5.87 0.77
C ARG A 8 28.14 -5.06 0.29
N GLY A 9 27.99 -4.25 -0.76
CA GLY A 9 29.08 -3.56 -1.43
C GLY A 9 29.20 -3.97 -2.89
N SER A 10 29.81 -3.12 -3.69
CA SER A 10 30.06 -3.36 -5.12
C SER A 10 31.44 -4.02 -5.30
N PHE A 11 31.75 -4.51 -6.51
CA PHE A 11 33.10 -4.99 -6.81
C PHE A 11 34.15 -3.88 -6.58
N HIS A 12 33.81 -2.61 -6.83
CA HIS A 12 34.69 -1.47 -6.56
C HIS A 12 35.13 -1.39 -5.09
N SER A 13 34.22 -1.62 -4.13
CA SER A 13 34.58 -1.60 -2.70
C SER A 13 35.43 -2.80 -2.29
N VAL A 14 35.25 -3.94 -2.98
CA VAL A 14 36.09 -5.13 -2.76
C VAL A 14 37.50 -4.88 -3.27
N VAL A 15 37.63 -4.36 -4.50
CA VAL A 15 38.93 -4.03 -5.11
C VAL A 15 39.67 -2.96 -4.29
N ALA A 16 38.95 -1.96 -3.77
CA ALA A 16 39.52 -0.94 -2.91
C ALA A 16 39.89 -1.44 -1.49
N GLY A 17 39.61 -2.70 -1.14
CA GLY A 17 39.96 -3.27 0.17
C GLY A 17 39.23 -2.61 1.34
N VAL A 18 38.06 -2.02 1.10
CA VAL A 18 37.31 -1.29 2.13
C VAL A 18 36.84 -2.26 3.22
N ARG A 19 37.14 -1.94 4.48
CA ARG A 19 36.62 -2.66 5.66
C ARG A 19 35.52 -1.82 6.33
N PRO A 20 34.24 -1.99 5.95
CA PRO A 20 33.17 -1.21 6.53
C PRO A 20 32.85 -1.70 7.95
N ASN A 21 33.03 -0.84 8.95
CA ASN A 21 32.52 -1.08 10.30
C ASN A 21 31.03 -0.74 10.36
N ARG A 22 30.19 -1.74 10.04
CA ARG A 22 28.73 -1.58 10.05
C ARG A 22 28.19 -1.83 11.46
N ILE A 23 27.45 -0.86 11.99
CA ILE A 23 26.73 -1.02 13.25
C ILE A 23 25.35 -1.62 12.93
N PRO A 24 25.00 -2.81 13.46
CA PRO A 24 23.68 -3.39 13.25
C PRO A 24 22.63 -2.48 13.91
N THR A 25 21.64 -2.07 13.13
CA THR A 25 20.55 -1.21 13.60
C THR A 25 19.21 -1.83 13.24
N TYR A 26 18.24 -1.67 14.13
CA TYR A 26 16.90 -2.19 13.93
C TYR A 26 16.21 -1.38 12.82
N TYR A 27 15.64 -2.07 11.84
CA TYR A 27 14.98 -1.44 10.70
C TYR A 27 13.75 -2.23 10.26
N ASN A 28 12.56 -1.63 10.34
CA ASN A 28 11.28 -2.31 10.08
C ASN A 28 11.07 -2.75 8.62
N SER A 29 11.87 -2.26 7.66
CA SER A 29 11.78 -2.61 6.24
C SER A 29 10.40 -2.34 5.61
N ALA A 30 9.64 -1.36 6.11
CA ALA A 30 8.28 -1.09 5.63
C ALA A 30 8.27 -0.71 4.14
N TYR A 31 9.22 0.13 3.71
CA TYR A 31 9.34 0.52 2.31
C TYR A 31 9.70 -0.67 1.41
N GLU A 32 10.69 -1.48 1.81
CA GLU A 32 11.10 -2.68 1.09
C GLU A 32 9.95 -3.68 0.96
N LEU A 33 9.12 -3.83 2.01
CA LEU A 33 7.94 -4.70 1.97
C LEU A 33 6.88 -4.18 0.98
N ILE A 34 6.65 -2.86 0.94
CA ILE A 34 5.76 -2.24 -0.07
C ILE A 34 6.31 -2.50 -1.49
N GLN A 35 7.61 -2.35 -1.70
CA GLN A 35 8.24 -2.60 -2.99
C GLN A 35 8.22 -4.08 -3.39
N LEU A 36 8.43 -4.99 -2.42
CA LEU A 36 8.28 -6.41 -2.63
C LEU A 36 6.86 -6.79 -3.04
N HIS A 37 5.85 -6.20 -2.40
CA HIS A 37 4.45 -6.41 -2.76
C HIS A 37 4.19 -5.98 -4.21
N LYS A 38 4.63 -4.77 -4.60
CA LYS A 38 4.51 -4.28 -5.98
C LYS A 38 5.22 -5.20 -6.98
N ALA A 39 6.48 -5.57 -6.71
CA ALA A 39 7.25 -6.46 -7.57
C ALA A 39 6.61 -7.85 -7.70
N HIS A 40 5.99 -8.36 -6.64
CA HIS A 40 5.27 -9.63 -6.70
C HIS A 40 4.02 -9.53 -7.59
N GLN A 41 3.21 -8.47 -7.44
CA GLN A 41 2.06 -8.21 -8.29
C GLN A 41 2.46 -8.07 -9.77
N GLU A 42 3.60 -7.41 -10.04
CA GLU A 42 4.16 -7.29 -11.39
C GLU A 42 4.53 -8.66 -11.98
N VAL A 43 5.20 -9.54 -11.21
CA VAL A 43 5.52 -10.89 -11.66
C VAL A 43 4.27 -11.69 -11.99
N VAL A 44 3.25 -11.67 -11.12
CA VAL A 44 1.97 -12.35 -11.35
C VAL A 44 1.30 -11.82 -12.61
N ARG A 45 1.25 -10.49 -12.78
CA ARG A 45 0.72 -9.86 -13.98
C ARG A 45 1.49 -10.27 -15.23
N ASN A 46 2.81 -10.38 -15.18
CA ASN A 46 3.64 -10.76 -16.32
C ASN A 46 3.41 -12.24 -16.70
N PHE A 47 3.27 -13.13 -15.73
CA PHE A 47 2.83 -14.51 -15.99
C PHE A 47 1.45 -14.53 -16.67
N TYR A 48 0.48 -13.82 -16.09
CA TYR A 48 -0.87 -13.71 -16.66
C TYR A 48 -0.87 -13.21 -18.11
N VAL A 49 -0.08 -12.17 -18.42
CA VAL A 49 0.04 -11.61 -19.77
C VAL A 49 0.71 -12.59 -20.75
N ARG A 50 1.78 -13.25 -20.34
CA ARG A 50 2.49 -14.26 -21.16
C ARG A 50 1.59 -15.45 -21.50
N ASP A 51 0.70 -15.82 -20.58
CA ASP A 51 -0.12 -17.03 -20.65
C ASP A 51 -1.55 -16.77 -21.13
N LYS A 52 -1.83 -15.59 -21.68
CA LYS A 52 -3.12 -15.29 -22.32
C LYS A 52 -3.33 -16.21 -23.53
N VAL A 53 -4.47 -16.89 -23.53
CA VAL A 53 -4.96 -17.71 -24.63
C VAL A 53 -6.17 -17.03 -25.29
N PHE A 54 -6.36 -17.20 -26.59
CA PHE A 54 -7.56 -16.75 -27.29
C PHE A 54 -8.78 -17.52 -26.78
N ASP A 55 -9.78 -16.74 -26.40
CA ASP A 55 -11.10 -17.19 -25.97
C ASP A 55 -12.13 -16.22 -26.58
N ASN A 56 -12.31 -16.36 -27.88
CA ASN A 56 -13.20 -15.52 -28.67
C ASN A 56 -14.63 -16.06 -28.56
N LYS A 57 -15.55 -15.16 -28.21
CA LYS A 57 -16.97 -15.46 -27.98
C LYS A 57 -17.82 -15.35 -29.24
N PHE A 58 -17.27 -14.79 -30.32
CA PHE A 58 -17.98 -14.61 -31.58
C PHE A 58 -17.60 -15.72 -32.56
N PRO A 59 -18.56 -16.27 -33.33
CA PRO A 59 -18.32 -17.42 -34.20
C PRO A 59 -17.29 -17.11 -35.30
N GLY A 60 -17.29 -15.89 -35.85
CA GLY A 60 -16.35 -15.49 -36.90
C GLY A 60 -14.87 -15.46 -36.50
N THR A 61 -14.56 -15.44 -35.20
CA THR A 61 -13.19 -15.42 -34.68
C THR A 61 -12.82 -16.68 -33.90
N ALA A 62 -13.70 -17.70 -33.88
CA ALA A 62 -13.51 -18.91 -33.10
C ALA A 62 -12.34 -19.80 -33.56
N LEU A 63 -11.88 -19.66 -34.81
CA LEU A 63 -10.80 -20.49 -35.41
C LEU A 63 -9.51 -20.49 -34.60
N VAL A 64 -9.19 -19.38 -33.92
CA VAL A 64 -7.93 -19.23 -33.17
C VAL A 64 -8.06 -19.53 -31.68
N ASN A 65 -9.24 -19.98 -31.21
CA ASN A 65 -9.45 -20.33 -29.82
C ASN A 65 -8.53 -21.49 -29.40
N GLY A 66 -7.98 -21.41 -28.19
CA GLY A 66 -6.99 -22.37 -27.69
C GLY A 66 -5.54 -22.06 -28.05
N ILE A 67 -5.28 -21.08 -28.93
CA ILE A 67 -3.92 -20.61 -29.26
C ILE A 67 -3.53 -19.46 -28.33
N PHE A 68 -2.25 -19.36 -27.95
CA PHE A 68 -1.74 -18.21 -27.20
C PHE A 68 -1.96 -16.89 -27.98
N LYS A 69 -2.33 -15.82 -27.25
CA LYS A 69 -2.48 -14.49 -27.84
C LYS A 69 -1.17 -13.88 -28.33
N MET A 70 -0.04 -14.35 -27.81
CA MET A 70 1.30 -13.95 -28.27
C MET A 70 1.87 -15.00 -29.22
N VAL A 71 2.41 -14.53 -30.35
CA VAL A 71 3.21 -15.34 -31.27
C VAL A 71 4.42 -15.94 -30.52
N PRO A 72 4.82 -17.21 -30.78
CA PRO A 72 5.87 -17.89 -30.02
C PRO A 72 7.17 -17.10 -29.82
N ASN A 73 7.72 -16.49 -30.89
CA ASN A 73 8.94 -15.68 -30.81
C ASN A 73 8.78 -14.47 -29.87
N LYS A 74 7.64 -13.77 -29.95
CA LYS A 74 7.34 -12.64 -29.06
C LYS A 74 7.14 -13.10 -27.62
N ARG A 75 6.49 -14.25 -27.42
CA ARG A 75 6.27 -14.85 -26.10
C ARG A 75 7.59 -15.24 -25.43
N GLN A 76 8.52 -15.84 -26.17
CA GLN A 76 9.86 -16.17 -25.70
C GLN A 76 10.66 -14.92 -25.33
N ASN A 77 10.63 -13.89 -26.19
CA ASN A 77 11.31 -12.62 -25.91
C ASN A 77 10.74 -11.92 -24.67
N PHE A 78 9.41 -11.90 -24.52
CA PHE A 78 8.75 -11.37 -23.34
C PHE A 78 9.15 -12.12 -22.06
N HIS A 79 9.19 -13.46 -22.12
CA HIS A 79 9.62 -14.29 -21.00
C HIS A 79 11.06 -13.97 -20.57
N ASN A 80 11.99 -13.96 -21.53
CA ASN A 80 13.41 -13.79 -21.25
C ASN A 80 13.77 -12.38 -20.77
N ARG A 81 13.08 -11.36 -21.28
CA ARG A 81 13.34 -9.96 -20.93
C ARG A 81 12.52 -9.53 -19.72
N GLU A 82 11.20 -9.49 -19.83
CA GLU A 82 10.35 -8.83 -18.84
C GLU A 82 10.08 -9.75 -17.65
N LEU A 83 9.62 -10.98 -17.90
CA LEU A 83 9.25 -11.88 -16.80
C LEU A 83 10.46 -12.24 -15.92
N MET A 84 11.56 -12.64 -16.54
CA MET A 84 12.77 -13.02 -15.80
C MET A 84 13.41 -11.84 -15.08
N GLU A 85 13.36 -10.62 -15.62
CA GLU A 85 13.83 -9.44 -14.90
C GLU A 85 12.96 -9.09 -13.70
N SER A 86 11.62 -9.13 -13.83
CA SER A 86 10.73 -8.89 -12.69
C SER A 86 10.95 -9.91 -11.58
N ILE A 87 11.21 -11.19 -11.93
CA ILE A 87 11.60 -12.23 -10.96
C ILE A 87 12.91 -11.87 -10.27
N ARG A 88 13.95 -11.46 -11.01
CA ARG A 88 15.25 -11.06 -10.43
C ARG A 88 15.09 -9.87 -9.47
N ARG A 89 14.31 -8.85 -9.84
CA ARG A 89 14.01 -7.69 -8.98
C ARG A 89 13.30 -8.11 -7.69
N ARG A 90 12.29 -8.97 -7.79
CA ARG A 90 11.60 -9.56 -6.62
C ARG A 90 12.59 -10.31 -5.72
N THR A 91 13.48 -11.11 -6.30
CA THR A 91 14.51 -11.85 -5.54
C THR A 91 15.48 -10.93 -4.80
N ILE A 92 15.90 -9.82 -5.41
CA ILE A 92 16.74 -8.81 -4.75
C ILE A 92 16.03 -8.24 -3.52
N TRP A 93 14.75 -7.87 -3.63
CA TRP A 93 13.97 -7.38 -2.49
C TRP A 93 13.85 -8.43 -1.38
N ILE A 94 13.54 -9.68 -1.73
CA ILE A 94 13.47 -10.79 -0.77
C ILE A 94 14.80 -10.94 -0.02
N HIS A 95 15.94 -10.91 -0.74
CA HIS A 95 17.24 -11.07 -0.13
C HIS A 95 17.55 -9.95 0.87
N ARG A 96 17.32 -8.68 0.48
CA ARG A 96 17.51 -7.52 1.36
C ARG A 96 16.65 -7.61 2.61
N ILE A 97 15.38 -7.97 2.47
CA ILE A 97 14.44 -8.09 3.60
C ILE A 97 14.84 -9.23 4.53
N LYS A 98 15.24 -10.39 3.99
CA LYS A 98 15.73 -11.51 4.80
C LYS A 98 16.95 -11.12 5.62
N GLN A 99 17.95 -10.52 4.97
CA GLN A 99 19.15 -10.03 5.65
C GLN A 99 18.82 -9.05 6.78
N GLN A 100 17.88 -8.11 6.56
CA GLN A 100 17.50 -7.18 7.60
C GLN A 100 16.70 -7.83 8.73
N ARG A 101 15.85 -8.82 8.43
CA ARG A 101 15.14 -9.60 9.46
C ARG A 101 16.11 -10.38 10.34
N ASP A 102 17.17 -10.95 9.76
CA ASP A 102 18.22 -11.63 10.51
C ASP A 102 18.96 -10.66 11.45
N ILE A 103 19.27 -9.45 10.97
CA ILE A 103 19.85 -8.37 11.80
C ILE A 103 18.90 -7.95 12.92
N ASN A 104 17.62 -7.72 12.61
CA ASN A 104 16.62 -7.34 13.59
C ASN A 104 16.45 -8.42 14.67
N ASN A 105 16.42 -9.69 14.29
CA ASN A 105 16.31 -10.80 15.24
C ASN A 105 17.50 -10.88 16.18
N ALA A 106 18.72 -10.66 15.67
CA ALA A 106 19.92 -10.58 16.51
C ALA A 106 19.83 -9.42 17.52
N ILE A 107 19.42 -8.24 17.07
CA ILE A 107 19.25 -7.05 17.93
C ILE A 107 18.18 -7.29 19.01
N LEU A 108 17.03 -7.87 18.64
CA LEU A 108 15.97 -8.17 19.59
C LEU A 108 16.41 -9.22 20.61
N SER A 109 17.14 -10.26 20.18
CA SER A 109 17.68 -11.29 21.06
C SER A 109 18.73 -10.75 22.03
N ASP A 110 19.52 -9.76 21.62
CA ASP A 110 20.49 -9.13 22.52
C ASP A 110 19.81 -8.15 23.48
N ALA A 111 18.83 -7.39 23.01
CA ALA A 111 18.04 -6.50 23.86
C ALA A 111 17.25 -7.28 24.93
N SER A 112 16.68 -8.43 24.59
CA SER A 112 15.89 -9.24 25.52
C SER A 112 16.71 -9.85 26.66
N LYS A 113 18.05 -9.88 26.56
CA LYS A 113 18.93 -10.32 27.65
C LYS A 113 19.06 -9.28 28.76
N CYS A 114 18.86 -8.00 28.43
CA CYS A 114 19.13 -6.87 29.33
C CYS A 114 17.88 -6.05 29.68
N MET A 115 16.76 -6.29 29.00
CA MET A 115 15.53 -5.50 29.14
C MET A 115 14.36 -6.43 29.43
N SER A 116 13.38 -5.93 30.19
CA SER A 116 12.08 -6.59 30.34
C SER A 116 11.29 -6.55 29.02
N GLU A 117 10.30 -7.43 28.87
CA GLU A 117 9.46 -7.49 27.68
C GLU A 117 8.75 -6.16 27.39
N ALA A 118 8.26 -5.48 28.43
CA ALA A 118 7.57 -4.19 28.29
C ALA A 118 8.51 -3.07 27.82
N GLU A 119 9.76 -3.06 28.32
CA GLU A 119 10.78 -2.10 27.87
C GLU A 119 11.21 -2.36 26.42
N LEU A 120 11.30 -3.62 26.04
CA LEU A 120 11.62 -4.03 24.67
C LEU A 120 10.52 -3.61 23.70
N GLU A 121 9.24 -3.84 24.04
CA GLU A 121 8.11 -3.38 23.25
C GLU A 121 8.11 -1.86 23.12
N ALA A 122 8.29 -1.13 24.23
CA ALA A 122 8.34 0.33 24.21
C ALA A 122 9.49 0.87 23.34
N ARG A 123 10.68 0.25 23.42
CA ARG A 123 11.88 0.68 22.68
C ARG A 123 11.78 0.48 21.17
N PHE A 124 11.17 -0.62 20.73
CA PHE A 124 11.05 -0.95 19.29
C PHE A 124 9.68 -0.61 18.70
N SER A 125 8.82 0.07 19.46
CA SER A 125 7.54 0.58 18.99
C SER A 125 7.71 1.83 18.12
N TYR A 126 6.97 1.88 17.01
CA TYR A 126 6.83 3.09 16.18
C TYR A 126 5.52 3.83 16.43
N LYS A 127 4.86 3.56 17.56
CA LYS A 127 3.58 4.19 17.89
C LYS A 127 3.77 5.68 18.16
N THR A 128 3.13 6.51 17.34
CA THR A 128 3.10 7.96 17.49
C THR A 128 1.75 8.44 18.04
N ALA A 129 1.71 9.68 18.54
CA ALA A 129 0.48 10.29 19.06
C ALA A 129 -0.63 10.41 18.01
N ASP A 130 -0.27 10.59 16.73
CA ASP A 130 -1.17 10.71 15.58
C ASP A 130 -1.50 9.36 14.93
N SER A 131 -0.89 8.25 15.34
CA SER A 131 -1.15 6.92 14.77
C SER A 131 -2.65 6.56 14.78
N ALA A 132 -3.38 6.94 15.82
CA ALA A 132 -4.82 6.72 15.92
C ALA A 132 -5.62 7.47 14.83
N ALA A 133 -5.15 8.62 14.32
CA ALA A 133 -5.83 9.34 13.24
C ALA A 133 -5.87 8.51 11.94
N TYR A 134 -4.83 7.71 11.68
CA TYR A 134 -4.72 6.90 10.47
C TYR A 134 -5.32 5.50 10.63
N PHE A 135 -5.11 4.86 11.79
CA PHE A 135 -5.48 3.46 12.00
C PHE A 135 -6.82 3.28 12.74
N LYS A 136 -7.25 4.24 13.57
CA LYS A 136 -8.47 4.16 14.41
C LYS A 136 -9.12 5.54 14.60
N PRO A 137 -9.58 6.21 13.52
CA PRO A 137 -10.04 7.60 13.57
C PRO A 137 -11.21 7.84 14.55
N ALA A 138 -12.08 6.84 14.77
CA ALA A 138 -13.17 6.94 15.74
C ALA A 138 -12.70 7.12 17.20
N SER A 139 -11.48 6.65 17.51
CA SER A 139 -10.85 6.80 18.83
C SER A 139 -9.91 7.99 18.94
N TYR A 140 -9.65 8.69 17.81
CA TYR A 140 -8.75 9.82 17.77
C TYR A 140 -9.46 11.07 18.33
N LYS A 141 -9.02 11.51 19.51
CA LYS A 141 -9.54 12.70 20.18
C LYS A 141 -8.75 13.98 19.86
N GLY A 142 -7.85 13.92 18.87
CA GLY A 142 -7.04 15.06 18.46
C GLY A 142 -7.82 16.00 17.53
N ALA A 143 -7.13 16.56 16.55
CA ALA A 143 -7.74 17.49 15.60
C ALA A 143 -8.80 16.81 14.72
N ASN A 144 -9.77 17.60 14.24
CA ASN A 144 -10.71 17.14 13.23
C ASN A 144 -9.97 16.79 11.94
N SER A 145 -9.96 15.50 11.58
CA SER A 145 -9.34 14.96 10.37
C SER A 145 -10.36 14.55 9.30
N CYS A 146 -11.64 14.88 9.49
CA CYS A 146 -12.70 14.56 8.54
C CYS A 146 -12.68 15.55 7.35
N PRO A 147 -12.63 15.07 6.09
CA PRO A 147 -12.71 15.95 4.91
C PRO A 147 -13.97 16.82 4.88
N ASN A 148 -15.10 16.23 5.29
CA ASN A 148 -16.37 16.88 5.55
C ASN A 148 -16.38 17.49 6.96
N PHE A 149 -15.49 18.45 7.22
CA PHE A 149 -15.24 18.96 8.56
C PHE A 149 -16.51 19.46 9.28
N TRP A 150 -17.48 20.05 8.55
CA TRP A 150 -18.76 20.53 9.09
C TRP A 150 -19.67 19.40 9.61
N GLN A 151 -19.46 18.15 9.17
CA GLN A 151 -20.15 16.96 9.66
C GLN A 151 -19.45 16.30 10.85
N HIS A 152 -18.25 16.76 11.23
CA HIS A 152 -17.56 16.24 12.40
C HIS A 152 -18.33 16.57 13.68
N SER A 153 -18.21 15.72 14.70
CA SER A 153 -18.95 15.88 15.97
C SER A 153 -18.73 17.24 16.65
N THR A 154 -17.56 17.86 16.48
CA THR A 154 -17.24 19.20 17.01
C THR A 154 -17.98 20.32 16.26
N GLU A 155 -18.12 20.20 14.94
CA GLU A 155 -18.75 21.22 14.07
C GLU A 155 -20.20 20.88 13.71
N ARG A 156 -20.77 19.83 14.31
CA ARG A 156 -22.13 19.36 14.00
C ARG A 156 -23.18 20.45 14.20
N HIS A 157 -22.91 21.41 15.08
CA HIS A 157 -23.77 22.56 15.36
C HIS A 157 -23.93 23.50 14.14
N VAL A 158 -23.00 23.48 13.18
CA VAL A 158 -23.05 24.26 11.94
C VAL A 158 -24.09 23.70 10.96
N ILE A 159 -24.40 22.40 11.04
CA ILE A 159 -25.35 21.76 10.13
C ILE A 159 -26.77 22.08 10.61
N PRO A 160 -27.59 22.78 9.80
CA PRO A 160 -28.97 23.04 10.17
C PRO A 160 -29.75 21.73 10.20
N ALA A 161 -30.32 21.42 11.37
CA ALA A 161 -31.24 20.30 11.53
C ALA A 161 -32.62 20.70 11.01
N ALA A 162 -32.82 20.58 9.70
CA ALA A 162 -34.10 20.83 9.06
C ALA A 162 -35.19 19.93 9.65
N ARG A 163 -36.34 20.51 9.99
CA ARG A 163 -37.52 19.72 10.37
C ARG A 163 -38.10 19.13 9.10
N TRP A 164 -38.10 17.81 8.97
CA TRP A 164 -38.63 17.14 7.79
C TRP A 164 -39.79 16.22 8.19
N ARG A 165 -40.80 16.14 7.33
CA ARG A 165 -41.97 15.29 7.52
C ARG A 165 -42.37 14.64 6.19
N ARG A 166 -42.86 13.40 6.25
CA ARG A 166 -43.47 12.75 5.09
C ARG A 166 -44.91 13.18 4.93
N VAL A 167 -45.29 13.57 3.72
CA VAL A 167 -46.64 14.04 3.38
C VAL A 167 -47.40 12.91 2.69
N PRO A 168 -48.39 12.26 3.35
CA PRO A 168 -49.10 11.10 2.78
C PRO A 168 -49.84 11.43 1.48
N GLU A 169 -50.42 12.62 1.40
CA GLU A 169 -51.18 13.12 0.25
C GLU A 169 -50.31 13.28 -1.00
N LEU A 170 -48.99 13.41 -0.84
CA LEU A 170 -48.02 13.47 -1.92
C LEU A 170 -47.38 12.10 -2.20
N GLY A 171 -48.03 11.01 -1.83
CA GLY A 171 -47.47 9.65 -1.95
C GLY A 171 -46.34 9.36 -0.96
N GLY A 172 -46.32 10.05 0.20
CA GLY A 172 -45.33 9.82 1.25
C GLY A 172 -43.99 10.53 1.05
N ILE A 173 -43.92 11.53 0.16
CA ILE A 173 -42.70 12.32 -0.09
C ILE A 173 -42.28 13.08 1.17
N THR A 174 -40.99 13.03 1.51
CA THR A 174 -40.39 13.82 2.60
C THR A 174 -40.21 15.28 2.15
N ARG A 175 -40.79 16.23 2.89
CA ARG A 175 -40.59 17.68 2.69
C ARG A 175 -40.02 18.32 3.95
N VAL A 176 -39.24 19.39 3.76
CA VAL A 176 -38.76 20.24 4.86
C VAL A 176 -39.88 21.21 5.24
N GLU A 177 -40.14 21.30 6.54
CA GLU A 177 -41.08 22.24 7.14
C GLU A 177 -40.33 23.51 7.55
N GLY A 178 -40.74 24.66 7.01
CA GLY A 178 -40.14 25.96 7.30
C GLY A 178 -40.37 26.96 6.16
N ALA A 179 -40.55 28.23 6.48
CA ALA A 179 -40.60 29.28 5.49
C ALA A 179 -39.18 29.52 4.91
N LEU A 180 -39.09 29.78 3.61
CA LEU A 180 -37.84 30.21 2.99
C LEU A 180 -37.51 31.62 3.46
N ALA A 181 -36.23 31.91 3.71
CA ALA A 181 -35.79 33.25 4.04
C ALA A 181 -35.99 34.19 2.84
N GLU A 182 -36.49 35.40 3.08
CA GLU A 182 -36.60 36.44 2.06
C GLU A 182 -35.21 36.84 1.57
N GLN A 183 -35.06 36.90 0.25
CA GLN A 183 -33.82 37.31 -0.40
C GLN A 183 -33.91 38.80 -0.75
N ALA A 184 -32.88 39.58 -0.41
CA ALA A 184 -32.83 41.00 -0.76
C ALA A 184 -32.92 41.17 -2.29
N SER A 185 -33.85 42.01 -2.73
CA SER A 185 -34.18 42.22 -4.15
C SER A 185 -33.86 43.64 -4.65
N GLY A 186 -33.22 44.47 -3.82
CA GLY A 186 -32.77 45.83 -4.14
C GLY A 186 -31.74 46.34 -3.13
N TYR A 187 -31.05 47.42 -3.46
CA TYR A 187 -30.10 48.13 -2.59
C TYR A 187 -30.74 49.33 -1.90
#